data_AF-A0A7K1UCJ1-F1
#
_entry.id   AF-A0A7K1UCJ1-F1
#
_cell.length_a   1.000
_cell.length_b   1.000
_cell.length_c   1.000
_cell.angle_alpha   90.00
_cell.angle_beta   90.00
_cell.angle_gamma   90.00
#
_symmetry.space_group_name_H-M   'P 1'
#
loop_
_entity.id
_entity.type
_entity.pdbx_description
1 polymer ?
#
loop_
_entity_poly.entity_id
_entity_poly.type
_entity_poly.pdbx_seq_one_letter_code
_entity_poly.pdbx_strand_id
1 'polypeptide(L)'
;MINSQEALMLAKRFESDNKLAVYDAILNLYTNYGGNEQWPYIYNLFQSLAPPKRNNIVQQLATLTGRVENPQFAIQGIVAIKELGILGKQYGIAPQIIELLKEIKKKRMLFNDNVSVKNVDEAISEINNAR
;
A
#
# COMPACT_ATOMS: atom_id res chain seq x y z
N MET A 1 -31.42 29.06 -4.69
CA MET A 1 -31.74 27.79 -5.40
C MET A 1 -30.48 27.35 -6.11
N ILE A 2 -29.98 26.15 -5.79
CA ILE A 2 -28.80 25.59 -6.44
C ILE A 2 -29.20 25.27 -7.90
N ASN A 3 -28.44 25.78 -8.87
CA ASN A 3 -28.62 25.47 -10.28
C ASN A 3 -28.35 23.95 -10.49
N SER A 4 -29.08 23.29 -11.38
CA SER A 4 -28.95 21.85 -11.66
C SER A 4 -27.51 21.38 -11.92
N GLN A 5 -26.65 22.24 -12.46
CA GLN A 5 -25.23 21.98 -12.70
C GLN A 5 -24.38 22.03 -11.41
N GLU A 6 -24.69 22.92 -10.48
CA GLU A 6 -24.07 22.98 -9.14
C GLU A 6 -24.53 21.80 -8.28
N ALA A 7 -25.80 21.39 -8.39
CA ALA A 7 -26.34 20.21 -7.72
C ALA A 7 -25.68 18.92 -8.23
N LEU A 8 -25.41 18.81 -9.53
CA LEU A 8 -24.71 17.67 -10.13
C LEU A 8 -23.24 17.61 -9.70
N MET A 9 -22.55 18.76 -9.62
CA MET A 9 -21.18 18.82 -9.11
C MET A 9 -21.11 18.47 -7.62
N LEU A 10 -22.07 18.93 -6.83
CA LEU A 10 -22.19 18.61 -5.41
C LEU A 10 -22.48 17.13 -5.20
N ALA A 11 -23.39 16.53 -5.98
CA ALA A 11 -23.66 15.09 -5.96
C ALA A 11 -22.41 14.27 -6.35
N LYS A 12 -21.66 14.68 -7.38
CA LYS A 12 -20.38 14.03 -7.75
C LYS A 12 -19.30 14.15 -6.69
N ARG A 13 -19.21 15.30 -5.99
CA ARG A 13 -18.33 15.45 -4.83
C ARG A 13 -18.76 14.56 -3.68
N PHE A 14 -20.04 14.52 -3.34
CA PHE A 14 -20.55 13.61 -2.32
C PHE A 14 -20.39 12.13 -2.68
N GLU A 15 -20.51 11.75 -3.96
CA GLU A 15 -20.17 10.39 -4.41
C GLU A 15 -18.67 10.10 -4.27
N SER A 16 -17.81 11.06 -4.62
CA SER A 16 -16.36 10.92 -4.46
C SER A 16 -15.95 10.87 -2.99
N ASP A 17 -16.55 11.71 -2.14
CA ASP A 17 -16.26 11.82 -0.71
C ASP A 17 -16.83 10.64 0.07
N ASN A 18 -18.04 10.16 -0.27
CA ASN A 18 -18.58 8.93 0.30
C ASN A 18 -17.76 7.71 -0.14
N LYS A 19 -17.29 7.68 -1.39
CA LYS A 19 -16.36 6.64 -1.83
C LYS A 19 -15.06 6.72 -1.04
N LEU A 20 -14.45 7.89 -0.86
CA LEU A 20 -13.22 8.08 -0.07
C LEU A 20 -13.38 7.70 1.40
N ALA A 21 -14.45 8.13 2.08
CA ALA A 21 -14.71 7.78 3.47
C ALA A 21 -14.98 6.27 3.65
N VAL A 22 -15.70 5.65 2.70
CA VAL A 22 -15.89 4.20 2.67
C VAL A 22 -14.57 3.48 2.34
N TYR A 23 -13.74 4.03 1.46
CA TYR A 23 -12.41 3.50 1.15
C TYR A 23 -11.52 3.53 2.38
N ASP A 24 -11.46 4.64 3.11
CA ASP A 24 -10.65 4.77 4.33
C ASP A 24 -11.14 3.84 5.43
N ALA A 25 -12.46 3.67 5.59
CA ALA A 25 -13.04 2.72 6.54
C ALA A 25 -12.69 1.27 6.18
N ILE A 26 -12.81 0.88 4.89
CA ILE A 26 -12.45 -0.45 4.41
C ILE A 26 -10.94 -0.69 4.52
N LEU A 27 -10.12 0.29 4.14
CA LEU A 27 -8.66 0.25 4.28
C LEU A 27 -8.29 0.06 5.75
N ASN A 28 -8.87 0.83 6.67
CA ASN A 28 -8.61 0.67 8.10
C ASN A 28 -9.07 -0.70 8.62
N LEU A 29 -10.25 -1.18 8.23
CA LEU A 29 -10.75 -2.49 8.66
C LEU A 29 -9.85 -3.63 8.14
N TYR A 30 -9.51 -3.60 6.85
CA TYR A 30 -8.68 -4.64 6.23
C TYR A 30 -7.21 -4.52 6.58
N THR A 31 -6.74 -3.37 7.02
CA THR A 31 -5.37 -3.19 7.53
C THR A 31 -5.23 -3.74 8.95
N ASN A 32 -6.27 -3.61 9.77
CA ASN A 32 -6.23 -4.06 11.17
C ASN A 32 -6.71 -5.52 11.35
N TYR A 33 -7.68 -5.96 10.57
CA TYR A 33 -8.36 -7.25 10.78
C TYR A 33 -8.39 -8.16 9.55
N GLY A 34 -8.09 -7.63 8.35
CA GLY A 34 -8.05 -8.44 7.12
C GLY A 34 -6.93 -9.48 7.10
N GLY A 35 -6.92 -10.34 6.09
CA GLY A 35 -5.86 -11.33 5.88
C GLY A 35 -5.73 -11.67 4.41
N ASN A 36 -5.41 -12.93 4.11
CA ASN A 36 -5.26 -13.41 2.74
C ASN A 36 -6.50 -13.14 1.86
N GLU A 37 -7.70 -13.24 2.44
CA GLU A 37 -8.97 -13.03 1.72
C GLU A 37 -9.14 -11.59 1.21
N GLN A 38 -8.65 -10.61 1.96
CA GLN A 38 -8.79 -9.19 1.63
C GLN A 38 -7.59 -8.67 0.82
N TRP A 39 -6.53 -9.47 0.69
CA TRP A 39 -5.34 -9.13 -0.08
C TRP A 39 -5.66 -8.69 -1.51
N PRO A 40 -6.45 -9.42 -2.33
CA PRO A 40 -6.70 -9.04 -3.71
C PRO A 40 -7.32 -7.65 -3.82
N TYR A 41 -8.22 -7.28 -2.91
CA TYR A 41 -8.85 -5.97 -2.91
C TYR A 41 -7.84 -4.85 -2.64
N ILE A 42 -7.06 -4.96 -1.55
CA ILE A 42 -6.10 -3.92 -1.15
C ILE A 42 -4.96 -3.80 -2.16
N TYR A 43 -4.46 -4.92 -2.67
CA TYR A 43 -3.40 -4.94 -3.68
C TYR A 43 -3.88 -4.33 -5.00
N ASN A 44 -5.07 -4.73 -5.51
CA ASN A 44 -5.62 -4.17 -6.74
C ASN A 44 -5.91 -2.67 -6.61
N LEU A 45 -6.43 -2.23 -5.44
CA LEU A 45 -6.62 -0.82 -5.17
C LEU A 45 -5.29 -0.07 -5.27
N PHE A 46 -4.24 -0.53 -4.59
CA PHE A 46 -2.93 0.09 -4.66
C PHE A 46 -2.39 0.19 -6.10
N GLN A 47 -2.46 -0.90 -6.86
CA GLN A 47 -1.98 -0.92 -8.24
C GLN A 47 -2.79 -0.01 -9.16
N SER A 48 -4.10 0.17 -8.90
CA SER A 48 -4.96 1.07 -9.68
C SER A 48 -4.66 2.56 -9.48
N LEU A 49 -4.00 2.93 -8.38
CA LEU A 49 -3.70 4.32 -8.04
C LEU A 49 -2.44 4.82 -8.75
N ALA A 50 -2.40 6.11 -9.08
CA ALA A 50 -1.18 6.79 -9.52
C ALA A 50 -0.16 6.92 -8.36
N PRO A 51 1.16 7.04 -8.61
CA PRO A 51 2.18 7.02 -7.56
C PRO A 51 1.96 8.01 -6.40
N PRO A 52 1.54 9.28 -6.61
CA PRO A 52 1.25 10.18 -5.49
C PRO A 52 0.13 9.67 -4.56
N LYS A 53 -0.89 9.00 -5.12
CA LYS A 53 -1.99 8.42 -4.35
C LYS A 53 -1.59 7.09 -3.69
N ARG A 54 -0.65 6.34 -4.28
CA ARG A 54 -0.08 5.13 -3.64
C ARG A 54 0.62 5.47 -2.34
N ASN A 55 1.32 6.61 -2.27
CA ASN A 55 1.98 7.08 -1.04
C ASN A 55 0.99 7.25 0.12
N ASN A 56 -0.26 7.63 -0.16
CA ASN A 56 -1.26 7.84 0.89
C ASN A 56 -1.71 6.52 1.56
N ILE A 57 -1.58 5.39 0.86
CA ILE A 57 -2.08 4.09 1.34
C ILE A 57 -0.97 3.03 1.49
N VAL A 58 0.29 3.39 1.23
CA VAL A 58 1.42 2.45 1.26
C VAL A 58 1.66 1.88 2.66
N GLN A 59 1.37 2.65 3.71
CA GLN A 59 1.45 2.19 5.10
C GLN A 59 0.46 1.04 5.35
N GLN A 60 -0.76 1.16 4.84
CA GLN A 60 -1.83 0.16 4.97
C GLN A 60 -1.46 -1.11 4.21
N LEU A 61 -0.96 -0.97 2.98
CA LEU A 61 -0.45 -2.09 2.20
C LEU A 61 0.72 -2.77 2.93
N ALA A 62 1.68 -2.02 3.47
CA ALA A 62 2.83 -2.56 4.18
C ALA A 62 2.43 -3.34 5.44
N THR A 63 1.51 -2.78 6.23
CA THR A 63 0.96 -3.46 7.40
C THR A 63 0.31 -4.79 7.03
N LEU A 64 -0.52 -4.83 5.98
CA LEU A 64 -1.13 -6.08 5.51
C LEU A 64 -0.09 -7.04 4.95
N THR A 65 0.88 -6.56 4.17
CA THR A 65 2.00 -7.34 3.61
C THR A 65 2.80 -8.06 4.70
N GLY A 66 3.06 -7.41 5.83
CA GLY A 66 3.78 -8.02 6.94
C GLY A 66 3.03 -9.18 7.60
N ARG A 67 1.68 -9.17 7.55
CA ARG A 67 0.83 -10.07 8.35
C ARG A 67 0.02 -11.08 7.55
N VAL A 68 -0.07 -10.97 6.22
CA VAL A 68 -0.68 -12.02 5.39
C VAL A 68 0.05 -13.34 5.59
N GLU A 69 -0.69 -14.43 5.78
CA GLU A 69 -0.10 -15.75 5.99
C GLU A 69 0.48 -16.31 4.68
N ASN A 70 -0.14 -15.98 3.54
CA ASN A 70 0.33 -16.43 2.23
C ASN A 70 1.65 -15.72 1.85
N PRO A 71 2.78 -16.46 1.74
CA PRO A 71 4.07 -15.88 1.40
C PRO A 71 4.10 -15.21 0.03
N GLN A 72 3.30 -15.70 -0.93
CA GLN A 72 3.23 -15.09 -2.27
C GLN A 72 2.62 -13.70 -2.23
N PHE A 73 1.65 -13.47 -1.34
CA PHE A 73 1.07 -12.15 -1.12
C PHE A 73 2.07 -11.22 -0.43
N ALA A 74 2.82 -11.72 0.55
CA ALA A 74 3.91 -10.95 1.15
C ALA A 74 4.94 -10.50 0.10
N ILE A 75 5.38 -11.41 -0.77
CA ILE A 75 6.33 -11.10 -1.87
C ILE A 75 5.74 -10.07 -2.83
N GLN A 76 4.48 -10.22 -3.25
CA GLN A 76 3.80 -9.25 -4.10
C GLN A 76 3.78 -7.84 -3.48
N GLY A 77 3.49 -7.74 -2.19
CA GLY A 77 3.52 -6.48 -1.45
C GLY A 77 4.90 -5.85 -1.41
N ILE A 78 5.93 -6.65 -1.09
CA ILE A 78 7.33 -6.21 -1.06
C ILE A 78 7.73 -5.62 -2.42
N VAL A 79 7.40 -6.28 -3.52
CA VAL A 79 7.69 -5.80 -4.88
C VAL A 79 6.98 -4.47 -5.16
N ALA A 80 5.69 -4.36 -4.86
CA ALA A 80 4.94 -3.14 -5.12
C ALA A 80 5.43 -1.94 -4.28
N ILE A 81 5.80 -2.19 -3.02
CA ILE A 81 6.36 -1.17 -2.12
C ILE A 81 7.76 -0.75 -2.60
N LYS A 82 8.58 -1.71 -3.04
CA LYS A 82 9.90 -1.46 -3.63
C LYS A 82 9.80 -0.53 -4.85
N GLU A 83 8.92 -0.86 -5.79
CA GLU A 83 8.69 -0.07 -7.00
C GLU A 83 8.32 1.37 -6.66
N LEU A 84 7.46 1.57 -5.66
CA LEU A 84 7.12 2.91 -5.18
C LEU A 84 8.35 3.64 -4.59
N GLY A 85 9.19 2.95 -3.83
CA GLY A 85 10.44 3.50 -3.29
C GLY A 85 11.43 3.95 -4.37
N ILE A 86 11.56 3.16 -5.45
CA ILE A 86 12.40 3.51 -6.60
C ILE A 86 11.84 4.73 -7.33
N LEU A 87 10.56 4.70 -7.72
CA LEU A 87 9.89 5.82 -8.39
C LEU A 87 9.91 7.10 -7.56
N GLY A 88 9.83 6.92 -6.24
CA GLY A 88 9.79 7.96 -5.24
C GLY A 88 11.13 8.60 -4.89
N LYS A 89 12.25 8.03 -5.35
CA LYS A 89 13.58 8.40 -4.86
C LYS A 89 13.93 9.87 -5.11
N GLN A 90 13.64 10.37 -6.32
CA GLN A 90 13.82 11.77 -6.69
C GLN A 90 12.96 12.74 -5.85
N TYR A 91 11.91 12.25 -5.21
CA TYR A 91 11.00 13.03 -4.37
C TYR A 91 11.28 12.87 -2.87
N GLY A 92 12.35 12.16 -2.49
CA GLY A 92 12.79 12.03 -1.10
C GLY A 92 11.98 11.04 -0.24
N ILE A 93 11.09 10.24 -0.81
CA ILE A 93 10.25 9.30 -0.02
C ILE A 93 10.95 7.95 0.26
N ALA A 94 12.07 7.67 -0.40
CA ALA A 94 12.78 6.39 -0.28
C ALA A 94 13.11 5.98 1.18
N PRO A 95 13.56 6.88 2.08
CA PRO A 95 13.81 6.52 3.49
C PRO A 95 12.56 5.97 4.19
N GLN A 96 11.40 6.59 3.98
CA GLN A 96 10.14 6.13 4.57
C GLN A 96 9.78 4.72 4.06
N ILE A 97 9.92 4.49 2.76
CA ILE A 97 9.63 3.17 2.15
C ILE A 97 10.57 2.09 2.70
N ILE A 98 11.85 2.40 2.91
CA ILE A 98 12.81 1.47 3.50
C ILE A 98 12.41 1.08 4.93
N GLU A 99 11.93 2.02 5.74
CA GLU A 99 11.44 1.71 7.10
C GLU A 99 10.21 0.79 7.06
N LEU A 100 9.27 1.02 6.13
CA LEU A 100 8.15 0.10 5.93
C LEU A 100 8.60 -1.31 5.58
N LEU A 101 9.58 -1.44 4.68
CA LEU A 101 10.16 -2.72 4.31
C LEU A 101 10.84 -3.40 5.52
N LYS A 102 11.58 -2.66 6.35
CA LYS A 102 12.17 -3.20 7.58
C LYS A 102 11.11 -3.72 8.56
N GLU A 103 9.98 -3.02 8.72
CA GLU A 103 8.88 -3.50 9.55
C GLU A 103 8.25 -4.77 8.98
N ILE A 104 8.08 -4.87 7.66
CA ILE A 104 7.67 -6.12 7.00
C ILE A 104 8.66 -7.23 7.33
N LYS A 105 9.98 -7.00 7.19
CA LYS A 105 11.02 -7.99 7.51
C LYS A 105 10.88 -8.53 8.93
N LYS A 106 10.72 -7.64 9.91
CA LYS A 106 10.52 -8.02 11.33
C LYS A 106 9.32 -8.94 11.48
N LYS A 107 8.19 -8.63 10.82
CA LYS A 107 7.00 -9.49 10.86
C LYS A 107 7.23 -10.82 10.16
N ARG A 108 7.84 -10.85 8.97
CA ARG A 108 8.10 -12.09 8.22
C ARG A 108 9.05 -13.05 8.95
N MET A 109 10.02 -12.52 9.71
CA MET A 109 10.85 -13.33 10.60
C MET A 109 10.02 -14.10 11.63
N LEU A 110 8.95 -13.50 12.19
CA LEU A 110 8.08 -14.18 13.16
C LEU A 110 7.28 -15.34 12.52
N PHE A 111 7.05 -15.29 11.21
CA PHE A 111 6.44 -16.37 10.43
C PHE A 111 7.45 -17.43 9.96
N ASN A 112 8.74 -17.29 10.30
CA ASN A 112 9.83 -18.10 9.73
C ASN A 112 9.88 -18.06 8.19
N ASP A 113 9.40 -16.99 7.58
CA ASP A 113 9.35 -16.83 6.12
C ASP A 113 10.67 -16.22 5.60
N ASN A 114 11.70 -17.05 5.54
CA ASN A 114 13.05 -16.66 5.10
C ASN A 114 13.08 -16.15 3.65
N VAL A 115 12.14 -16.60 2.81
CA VAL A 115 12.06 -16.16 1.41
C VAL A 115 11.63 -14.70 1.36
N SER A 116 10.56 -14.32 2.06
CA SER A 116 10.14 -12.91 2.10
C SER A 116 11.16 -12.02 2.80
N VAL A 117 11.84 -12.51 3.85
CA VAL A 117 12.93 -11.79 4.52
C VAL A 117 14.05 -11.44 3.54
N LYS A 118 14.48 -12.41 2.72
CA LYS A 118 15.49 -12.18 1.67
C LYS A 118 15.00 -11.18 0.61
N ASN A 119 13.74 -11.30 0.17
CA ASN A 119 13.15 -10.36 -0.80
C ASN A 119 13.11 -8.91 -0.25
N VAL A 120 12.91 -8.72 1.05
CA VAL A 120 13.01 -7.39 1.65
C VAL A 120 14.44 -6.84 1.56
N ASP A 121 15.44 -7.66 1.89
CA ASP A 121 16.84 -7.21 1.83
C ASP A 121 17.25 -6.81 0.41
N GLU A 122 16.84 -7.60 -0.58
CA GLU A 122 17.02 -7.29 -2.00
C GLU A 122 16.28 -6.00 -2.40
N ALA A 123 15.02 -5.84 -1.98
CA ALA A 123 14.24 -4.63 -2.25
C ALA A 123 14.89 -3.35 -1.68
N ILE A 124 15.38 -3.40 -0.45
CA ILE A 124 16.09 -2.27 0.18
C ILE A 124 17.38 -1.96 -0.59
N SER A 125 18.14 -2.98 -0.97
CA SER A 125 19.35 -2.82 -1.79
C SER A 125 19.05 -2.15 -3.13
N GLU A 126 18.00 -2.62 -3.83
CA GLU A 126 17.58 -2.04 -5.11
C GLU A 126 17.14 -0.58 -4.98
N ILE A 127 16.37 -0.21 -3.95
CA ILE A 127 16.01 1.20 -3.70
C ILE A 127 17.28 2.05 -3.48
N ASN A 128 18.22 1.57 -2.66
CA ASN A 128 19.45 2.30 -2.37
C ASN A 128 20.33 2.49 -3.61
N ASN A 129 20.35 1.52 -4.51
CA ASN A 129 21.19 1.52 -5.72
C ASN A 129 20.51 2.12 -6.96
N ALA A 130 19.18 2.32 -6.95
CA ALA A 130 18.48 2.98 -8.03
C ALA A 130 18.99 4.41 -8.24
N ARG A 131 19.09 4.87 -9.49
CA ARG A 131 19.56 6.22 -9.82
C ARG A 131 18.42 7.23 -9.80
#